data_AF-A0A7J9TDK1-F1
#
_entry.id   AF-A0A7J9TDK1-F1
#
_cell.length_a   1.000
_cell.length_b   1.000
_cell.length_c   1.000
_cell.angle_alpha   90.00
_cell.angle_beta   90.00
_cell.angle_gamma   90.00
#
_symmetry.space_group_name_H-M   'P 1'
#
loop_
_entity.id
_entity.type
_entity.pdbx_description
1 polymer ?
#
loop_
_entity_poly.entity_id
_entity_poly.type
_entity_poly.pdbx_seq_one_letter_code
_entity_poly.pdbx_strand_id
1 'polypeptide(L)'
;PATFPVIGPITGGIHVYMEGAVYGFIQSFRFMATVSAALLLVATTHPSELIAGLVRFIQIGKRHFGFPSEIAFMVSSAVSFAPSMIEESLITINAMQVRGLKMKGITNKIIALKHLFFPLVINILRTGRQMAIAADSRAFRATKNRTYLNELKLGRADYIFLSYIFIFMSTGLYLSFIGYGGTVPGI
;
A
#
# COMPACT_ATOMS: atom_id res chain seq x y z
N PRO A 1 -8.06 -44.07 -3.67
CA PRO A 1 -7.50 -44.84 -2.54
C PRO A 1 -8.22 -44.46 -1.24
N ALA A 2 -8.94 -45.42 -0.65
CA ALA A 2 -9.73 -45.27 0.56
C ALA A 2 -8.83 -45.25 1.80
N THR A 3 -9.16 -44.41 2.79
CA THR A 3 -8.93 -44.50 4.26
C THR A 3 -8.63 -43.09 4.82
N PHE A 4 -9.39 -42.41 5.69
CA PHE A 4 -10.48 -42.67 6.62
C PHE A 4 -11.35 -41.39 6.69
N PRO A 5 -12.68 -41.42 6.46
CA PRO A 5 -13.55 -40.33 6.88
C PRO A 5 -13.69 -40.41 8.41
N VAL A 6 -12.92 -39.61 9.14
CA VAL A 6 -12.87 -39.64 10.62
C VAL A 6 -14.26 -39.42 11.26
N ILE A 7 -15.19 -38.76 10.56
CA ILE A 7 -16.50 -38.36 11.09
C ILE A 7 -17.66 -38.70 10.13
N GLY A 8 -17.41 -39.57 9.14
CA GLY A 8 -18.38 -39.91 8.09
C GLY A 8 -19.72 -40.51 8.57
N PRO A 9 -19.78 -41.37 9.60
CA PRO A 9 -21.04 -41.97 10.01
C PRO A 9 -21.84 -41.14 11.05
N ILE A 10 -21.29 -40.06 11.62
CA ILE A 10 -21.92 -39.33 12.74
C ILE A 10 -22.58 -38.01 12.30
N THR A 11 -22.21 -37.48 11.13
CA THR A 11 -22.73 -36.22 10.57
C THR A 11 -23.13 -36.43 9.11
N GLY A 12 -24.42 -36.69 8.89
CA GLY A 12 -25.00 -37.09 7.60
C GLY A 12 -24.60 -36.19 6.42
N GLY A 13 -23.57 -36.61 5.68
CA GLY A 13 -23.21 -36.07 4.37
C GLY A 13 -21.99 -35.14 4.30
N ILE A 14 -21.27 -34.89 5.40
CA ILE A 14 -20.02 -34.09 5.36
C ILE A 14 -18.81 -35.02 5.52
N HIS A 15 -18.13 -35.30 4.41
CA HIS A 15 -16.90 -36.09 4.39
C HIS A 15 -15.69 -35.19 4.61
N VAL A 16 -15.16 -35.19 5.84
CA VAL A 16 -13.89 -34.51 6.17
C VAL A 16 -12.73 -35.47 5.89
N TYR A 17 -11.87 -35.08 4.94
CA TYR A 17 -10.66 -35.82 4.58
C TYR A 17 -9.45 -35.25 5.33
N MET A 18 -8.52 -36.13 5.73
CA MET A 18 -7.25 -35.70 6.34
C MET A 18 -6.45 -34.80 5.40
N GLU A 19 -6.50 -35.05 4.09
CA GLU A 19 -5.91 -34.20 3.05
C GLU A 19 -6.50 -32.78 3.06
N GLY A 20 -7.82 -32.66 3.24
CA GLY A 20 -8.50 -31.36 3.37
C GLY A 20 -8.12 -30.62 4.65
N ALA A 21 -7.90 -31.34 5.75
CA ALA A 21 -7.42 -30.75 6.99
C ALA A 21 -5.98 -30.22 6.86
N VAL A 22 -5.07 -30.97 6.24
CA VAL A 22 -3.69 -30.55 5.97
C VAL A 22 -3.66 -29.35 5.02
N TYR A 23 -4.47 -29.38 3.95
CA TYR A 23 -4.59 -28.26 3.01
C TYR A 23 -5.12 -26.99 3.70
N GLY A 24 -6.16 -27.12 4.53
CA GLY A 24 -6.70 -26.02 5.31
C GLY A 24 -5.69 -25.41 6.28
N PHE A 25 -4.84 -26.26 6.90
CA PHE A 25 -3.77 -25.80 7.77
C PHE A 25 -2.72 -24.99 7.00
N ILE A 26 -2.23 -25.50 5.87
CA ILE A 26 -1.27 -24.79 5.00
C ILE A 26 -1.83 -23.44 4.53
N GLN A 27 -3.09 -23.41 4.11
CA GLN A 27 -3.74 -22.17 3.66
C GLN A 27 -3.92 -21.16 4.80
N SER A 28 -4.23 -21.63 6.01
CA SER A 28 -4.33 -20.78 7.20
C SER A 28 -3.00 -20.11 7.54
N PHE A 29 -1.89 -20.87 7.52
CA PHE A 29 -0.55 -20.32 7.72
C PHE A 29 -0.17 -19.30 6.64
N ARG A 30 -0.51 -19.57 5.37
CA ARG A 30 -0.26 -18.64 4.27
C ARG A 30 -0.98 -17.31 4.46
N PHE A 31 -2.26 -17.37 4.85
CA PHE A 31 -3.04 -16.18 5.12
C PHE A 31 -2.47 -15.40 6.31
N MET A 32 -2.16 -16.09 7.41
CA MET A 32 -1.57 -15.48 8.60
C MET A 32 -0.23 -14.80 8.29
N ALA A 33 0.65 -15.44 7.51
CA ALA A 33 1.93 -14.88 7.09
C ALA A 33 1.76 -13.64 6.19
N THR A 34 0.80 -13.66 5.27
CA THR A 34 0.54 -12.52 4.37
C THR A 34 0.00 -11.32 5.15
N VAL A 35 -0.95 -11.57 6.05
CA VAL A 35 -1.58 -10.51 6.86
C VAL A 35 -0.59 -9.93 7.86
N SER A 36 0.22 -10.76 8.54
CA SER A 36 1.22 -10.26 9.49
C SER A 36 2.30 -9.42 8.80
N ALA A 37 2.77 -9.83 7.62
CA ALA A 37 3.70 -9.04 6.83
C ALA A 37 3.10 -7.67 6.42
N ALA A 38 1.84 -7.65 5.99
CA ALA A 38 1.14 -6.40 5.65
C ALA A 38 0.97 -5.49 6.87
N LEU A 39 0.59 -6.04 8.03
CA LEU A 39 0.45 -5.29 9.27
C LEU A 39 1.77 -4.70 9.75
N LEU A 40 2.87 -5.46 9.70
CA LEU A 40 4.20 -4.97 10.05
C LEU A 40 4.60 -3.80 9.15
N LEU A 41 4.34 -3.88 7.84
CA LEU A 41 4.64 -2.81 6.90
C LEU A 41 3.88 -1.52 7.24
N VAL A 42 2.58 -1.62 7.51
CA VAL A 42 1.73 -0.46 7.85
C VAL A 42 2.08 0.12 9.22
N ALA A 43 2.44 -0.72 10.19
CA ALA A 43 2.76 -0.29 11.55
C ALA A 43 4.14 0.38 11.66
N THR A 44 5.11 -0.02 10.85
CA THR A 44 6.50 0.45 10.97
C THR A 44 6.85 1.59 10.02
N THR A 45 6.06 1.82 8.96
CA THR A 45 6.40 2.79 7.91
C THR A 45 5.33 3.86 7.76
N HIS A 46 5.73 5.14 7.80
CA HIS A 46 4.81 6.22 7.48
C HIS A 46 4.43 6.19 5.98
N PRO A 47 3.14 6.40 5.63
CA PRO A 47 2.68 6.31 4.25
C PRO A 47 3.35 7.32 3.32
N SER A 48 3.70 8.50 3.84
CA SER A 48 4.44 9.54 3.12
C SER A 48 5.85 9.06 2.72
N GLU A 49 6.55 8.39 3.64
CA GLU A 49 7.90 7.87 3.42
C GLU A 49 7.90 6.67 2.47
N LEU A 50 6.91 5.78 2.62
CA LEU A 50 6.74 4.62 1.75
C LEU A 50 6.61 5.04 0.28
N ILE A 51 5.77 6.04 0.00
CA ILE A 51 5.54 6.47 -1.38
C ILE A 51 6.70 7.31 -1.92
N ALA A 52 7.33 8.14 -1.09
CA ALA A 52 8.57 8.83 -1.48
C ALA A 52 9.68 7.83 -1.83
N GLY A 53 9.81 6.73 -1.06
CA GLY A 53 10.70 5.62 -1.33
C GLY A 53 10.39 4.90 -2.64
N LEU A 54 9.10 4.61 -2.91
CA LEU A 54 8.65 3.98 -4.16
C LEU A 54 8.98 4.84 -5.39
N VAL A 55 8.66 6.13 -5.34
CA VAL A 55 8.96 7.08 -6.42
C VAL A 55 10.46 7.13 -6.71
N ARG A 56 11.29 7.12 -5.66
CA ARG A 56 12.74 7.12 -5.79
C ARG A 56 13.29 5.80 -6.31
N PHE A 57 12.73 4.67 -5.89
CA PHE A 57 13.09 3.34 -6.40
C PHE A 57 12.84 3.22 -7.91
N ILE A 58 11.68 3.72 -8.37
CA ILE A 58 11.34 3.80 -9.80
C ILE A 58 12.34 4.69 -10.57
N GLN A 59 12.84 5.76 -9.93
CA GLN A 59 13.83 6.66 -10.53
C GLN A 59 15.23 6.02 -10.63
N ILE A 60 15.65 5.22 -9.64
CA ILE A 60 16.96 4.53 -9.62
C ILE A 60 17.02 3.41 -10.66
N GLY A 61 15.91 2.69 -10.86
CA GLY A 61 15.86 1.52 -11.74
C GLY A 61 16.05 1.79 -13.23
N LYS A 62 15.93 3.04 -13.72
CA LYS A 62 15.97 3.36 -15.15
C LYS A 62 16.71 4.67 -15.44
N ARG A 63 18.02 4.58 -15.64
CA ARG A 63 18.87 5.70 -16.10
C ARG A 63 18.60 6.15 -17.55
N HIS A 64 17.78 5.42 -18.32
CA HIS A 64 17.41 5.74 -19.72
C HIS A 64 15.90 5.93 -19.96
N PHE A 65 15.04 5.47 -19.04
CA PHE A 65 13.58 5.62 -19.06
C PHE A 65 13.11 6.26 -17.74
N GLY A 66 13.94 7.15 -17.18
CA GLY A 66 13.69 7.76 -15.89
C GLY A 66 12.54 8.75 -15.97
N PHE A 67 11.60 8.65 -15.04
CA PHE A 67 10.60 9.70 -14.84
C PHE A 67 11.33 11.03 -14.58
N PRO A 68 10.94 12.14 -15.26
CA PRO A 68 11.43 13.47 -14.94
C PRO A 68 11.31 13.77 -13.45
N SER A 69 12.31 14.44 -12.88
CA SER A 69 12.34 14.80 -11.45
C SER A 69 11.10 15.59 -11.00
N GLU A 70 10.48 16.28 -11.94
CA GLU A 70 9.23 17.01 -11.82
C GLU A 70 8.07 16.08 -11.49
N ILE A 71 8.01 14.90 -12.10
CA ILE A 71 6.96 13.91 -11.83
C ILE A 71 7.15 13.31 -10.44
N ALA A 72 8.40 13.02 -10.05
CA ALA A 72 8.71 12.58 -8.69
C ALA A 72 8.28 13.62 -7.64
N PHE A 73 8.52 14.91 -7.92
CA PHE A 73 8.04 16.01 -7.08
C PHE A 73 6.52 16.11 -7.03
N MET A 74 5.82 16.01 -8.17
CA MET A 74 4.35 16.05 -8.21
C MET A 74 3.73 14.91 -7.41
N VAL A 75 4.23 13.68 -7.57
CA VAL A 75 3.69 12.50 -6.86
C VAL A 75 3.97 12.59 -5.36
N SER A 76 5.22 12.90 -4.97
CA SER A 76 5.56 13.04 -3.54
C SER A 76 4.76 14.16 -2.86
N SER A 77 4.61 15.30 -3.53
CA SER A 77 3.81 16.42 -3.02
C SER A 77 2.34 16.04 -2.87
N ALA A 78 1.73 15.42 -3.89
CA ALA A 78 0.32 15.00 -3.85
C ALA A 78 0.03 14.05 -2.67
N VAL A 79 0.96 13.13 -2.40
CA VAL A 79 0.84 12.17 -1.31
C VAL A 79 0.99 12.85 0.04
N SER A 80 1.95 13.76 0.19
CA SER A 80 2.10 14.55 1.41
C SER A 80 0.89 15.45 1.67
N PHE A 81 0.12 15.84 0.65
CA PHE A 81 -1.12 16.61 0.83
C PHE A 81 -2.32 15.76 1.19
N ALA A 82 -2.35 14.48 0.85
CA ALA A 82 -3.50 13.62 1.12
C ALA A 82 -3.92 13.61 2.61
N PRO A 83 -3.02 13.52 3.61
CA PRO A 83 -3.39 13.61 5.02
C PRO A 83 -4.04 14.96 5.38
N SER A 84 -3.45 16.06 4.94
CA SER A 84 -3.97 17.41 5.22
C SER A 84 -5.34 17.63 4.55
N MET A 85 -5.52 17.11 3.34
CA MET A 85 -6.81 17.14 2.63
C MET A 85 -7.91 16.39 3.38
N ILE A 86 -7.58 15.24 3.99
CA ILE A 86 -8.53 14.48 4.81
C ILE A 86 -8.93 15.29 6.04
N GLU A 87 -7.96 15.91 6.71
CA GLU A 87 -8.20 16.76 7.89
C GLU A 87 -9.12 17.95 7.57
N GLU A 88 -8.84 18.67 6.47
CA GLU A 88 -9.68 19.79 6.03
C GLU A 88 -11.09 19.33 5.61
N SER A 89 -11.18 18.17 4.97
CA SER A 89 -12.47 17.55 4.63
C SER A 89 -13.29 17.27 5.89
N LEU A 90 -12.66 16.74 6.94
CA LEU A 90 -13.31 16.47 8.23
C LEU A 90 -13.75 17.76 8.91
N ILE A 91 -12.94 18.82 8.89
CA ILE A 91 -13.32 20.14 9.43
C ILE A 91 -14.55 20.69 8.70
N THR A 92 -14.56 20.61 7.37
CA THR A 92 -15.68 21.08 6.54
C THR A 92 -16.94 20.26 6.80
N ILE A 93 -16.80 18.94 6.94
CA ILE A 93 -17.89 18.03 7.32
C ILE A 93 -18.47 18.40 8.68
N ASN A 94 -17.62 18.61 9.69
CA ASN A 94 -18.05 18.97 11.03
C ASN A 94 -18.76 20.34 11.03
N ALA A 95 -18.26 21.32 10.28
CA ALA A 95 -18.90 22.62 10.11
C ALA A 95 -20.30 22.50 9.46
N MET A 96 -20.46 21.62 8.47
CA MET A 96 -21.77 21.34 7.87
C MET A 96 -22.72 20.67 8.86
N GLN A 97 -22.22 19.76 9.71
CA GLN A 97 -23.04 19.14 10.75
C GLN A 97 -23.55 20.16 11.78
N VAL A 98 -22.71 21.11 12.20
CA VAL A 98 -23.12 22.23 13.08
C VAL A 98 -24.17 23.11 12.43
N ARG A 99 -24.09 23.31 11.11
CA ARG A 99 -25.11 24.03 10.32
C ARG A 99 -26.41 23.23 10.08
N GLY A 100 -26.56 22.06 10.70
CA GLY A 100 -27.79 21.27 10.67
C GLY A 100 -27.85 20.22 9.55
N LEU A 101 -26.76 19.98 8.81
CA LEU A 101 -26.74 18.95 7.78
C LEU A 101 -26.74 17.56 8.42
N LYS A 102 -27.88 16.86 8.36
CA LYS A 102 -28.03 15.49 8.88
C LYS A 102 -27.42 14.50 7.88
N MET A 103 -26.32 13.84 8.25
CA MET A 103 -25.65 12.78 7.46
C MET A 103 -26.44 11.45 7.42
N LYS A 104 -27.76 11.47 7.57
CA LYS A 104 -28.63 10.28 7.52
C LYS A 104 -29.31 10.21 6.16
N GLY A 105 -29.16 9.07 5.48
CA GLY A 105 -29.75 8.82 4.15
C GLY A 105 -28.83 9.16 2.97
N ILE A 106 -29.05 8.49 1.84
CA ILE A 106 -28.22 8.62 0.62
C ILE A 106 -28.36 10.01 0.00
N THR A 107 -29.57 10.58 0.00
CA THR A 107 -29.86 11.93 -0.52
C THR A 107 -29.05 13.01 0.19
N ASN A 108 -29.01 12.97 1.53
CA ASN A 108 -28.23 13.93 2.31
C ASN A 108 -26.72 13.77 2.11
N LYS A 109 -26.22 12.56 1.87
CA LYS A 109 -24.81 12.33 1.52
C LYS A 109 -24.44 12.95 0.17
N ILE A 110 -25.33 12.86 -0.83
CA ILE A 110 -25.12 13.48 -2.15
C ILE A 110 -25.10 15.01 -2.03
N ILE A 111 -26.04 15.58 -1.26
CA ILE A 111 -26.08 17.02 -1.00
C ILE A 111 -24.81 17.48 -0.26
N ALA A 112 -24.36 16.71 0.74
CA ALA A 112 -23.12 16.98 1.47
C ALA A 112 -21.90 16.97 0.53
N LEU A 113 -21.81 15.98 -0.35
CA LEU A 113 -20.72 15.86 -1.32
C LEU A 113 -20.67 17.07 -2.25
N LYS A 114 -21.82 17.53 -2.75
CA LYS A 114 -21.90 18.74 -3.60
C LYS A 114 -21.39 19.99 -2.86
N HIS A 115 -21.74 20.15 -1.58
CA HIS A 115 -21.31 21.31 -0.79
C HIS A 115 -19.84 21.22 -0.37
N LEU A 116 -19.31 20.01 -0.14
CA LEU A 116 -17.90 19.77 0.17
C LEU A 116 -16.99 19.95 -1.06
N PHE A 117 -17.51 19.64 -2.25
CA PHE A 117 -16.72 19.65 -3.49
C PHE A 117 -16.13 21.03 -3.82
N PHE A 118 -16.95 22.08 -3.82
CA PHE A 118 -16.47 23.42 -4.19
C PHE A 118 -15.40 23.97 -3.25
N PRO A 119 -15.56 23.94 -1.90
CA PRO A 119 -14.52 24.35 -0.96
C PRO A 119 -13.22 23.59 -1.13
N LEU A 120 -13.28 22.26 -1.27
CA LEU A 120 -12.08 21.44 -1.44
C LEU A 120 -11.34 21.77 -2.74
N VAL A 121 -12.05 21.88 -3.86
CA VAL A 121 -11.42 22.21 -5.16
C VAL A 121 -10.75 23.59 -5.10
N ILE A 122 -11.42 24.59 -4.53
CA ILE A 122 -10.85 25.94 -4.37
C ILE A 122 -9.60 25.88 -3.49
N ASN A 123 -9.63 25.11 -2.39
CA ASN A 123 -8.47 25.00 -1.51
C ASN A 123 -7.28 24.29 -2.19
N ILE A 124 -7.52 23.20 -2.93
CA ILE A 124 -6.47 22.49 -3.69
C ILE A 124 -5.83 23.44 -4.71
N LEU A 125 -6.65 24.20 -5.45
CA LEU A 125 -6.15 25.15 -6.45
C LEU A 125 -5.31 26.27 -5.82
N ARG A 126 -5.75 26.79 -4.67
CA ARG A 126 -5.01 27.80 -3.90
C ARG A 126 -3.67 27.24 -3.41
N THR A 127 -3.71 26.08 -2.77
CA THR A 127 -2.53 25.41 -2.21
C THR A 127 -1.53 25.05 -3.31
N GLY A 128 -2.00 24.50 -4.44
CA GLY A 128 -1.16 24.23 -5.60
C GLY A 128 -0.51 25.48 -6.19
N ARG A 129 -1.24 26.61 -6.25
CA ARG A 129 -0.68 27.90 -6.66
C ARG A 129 0.42 28.38 -5.71
N GLN A 130 0.20 28.26 -4.40
CA GLN A 130 1.21 28.62 -3.40
C GLN A 130 2.48 27.76 -3.55
N MET A 131 2.33 26.47 -3.83
CA MET A 131 3.46 25.57 -4.08
C MET A 131 4.21 25.89 -5.35
N ALA A 132 3.50 26.25 -6.43
CA ALA A 132 4.13 26.69 -7.66
C ALA A 132 4.98 27.96 -7.42
N ILE A 133 4.41 28.98 -6.78
CA ILE A 133 5.13 30.22 -6.44
C ILE A 133 6.33 29.94 -5.54
N ALA A 134 6.18 29.05 -4.55
CA ALA A 134 7.26 28.66 -3.65
C ALA A 134 8.36 27.83 -4.36
N ALA A 135 7.99 27.01 -5.34
CA ALA A 135 8.94 26.26 -6.14
C ALA A 135 9.74 27.20 -7.07
N ASP A 136 9.08 28.15 -7.71
CA ASP A 136 9.73 29.14 -8.58
C ASP A 136 10.65 30.08 -7.79
N SER A 137 10.23 30.53 -6.60
CA SER A 137 11.08 31.39 -5.74
C SER A 137 12.31 30.67 -5.22
N ARG A 138 12.25 29.35 -5.04
CA ARG A 138 13.40 28.50 -4.69
C ARG A 138 14.20 28.05 -5.92
N ALA A 139 13.93 28.63 -7.09
CA ALA A 139 14.58 28.30 -8.34
C ALA A 139 14.54 26.79 -8.63
N PHE A 140 13.39 26.14 -8.38
CA PHE A 140 13.26 24.69 -8.50
C PHE A 140 13.78 24.22 -9.86
N ARG A 141 13.48 24.88 -10.98
CA ARG A 141 13.93 24.42 -12.31
C ARG A 141 15.33 24.89 -12.75
N ALA A 142 16.11 25.55 -11.90
CA ALA A 142 17.34 26.21 -12.34
C ALA A 142 18.50 25.27 -12.75
N THR A 143 18.57 24.05 -12.21
CA THR A 143 19.73 23.15 -12.44
C THR A 143 19.28 21.76 -12.90
N LYS A 144 19.93 21.25 -13.96
CA LYS A 144 19.70 19.89 -14.51
C LYS A 144 20.23 18.78 -13.59
N ASN A 145 21.29 19.07 -12.84
CA ASN A 145 21.86 18.17 -11.83
C ASN A 145 21.29 18.51 -10.44
N ARG A 146 20.48 17.61 -9.90
CA ARG A 146 19.84 17.72 -8.58
C ARG A 146 20.69 17.04 -7.51
N THR A 147 20.84 17.70 -6.37
CA THR A 147 21.33 17.09 -5.12
C THR A 147 20.14 16.78 -4.20
N TYR A 148 20.15 15.62 -3.56
CA TYR A 148 19.07 15.18 -2.66
C TYR A 148 19.47 15.41 -1.21
N LEU A 149 18.65 16.11 -0.43
CA LEU A 149 18.93 16.41 0.98
C LEU A 149 18.97 15.15 1.85
N ASN A 150 18.00 14.25 1.66
CA ASN A 150 17.98 12.96 2.31
C ASN A 150 18.40 11.92 1.27
N GLU A 151 19.57 11.32 1.41
CA GLU A 151 19.99 10.22 0.55
C GLU A 151 19.50 8.91 1.17
N LEU A 152 18.62 8.16 0.48
CA LEU A 152 18.30 6.79 0.87
C LEU A 152 19.57 5.96 0.62
N LYS A 153 20.43 5.89 1.64
CA LYS A 153 21.60 5.00 1.66
C LYS A 153 21.16 3.71 2.32
N LEU A 154 21.23 2.62 1.57
CA LEU A 154 21.01 1.30 2.12
C LEU A 154 22.07 1.05 3.19
N GLY A 155 21.63 0.81 4.41
CA GLY A 155 22.49 0.45 5.52
C GLY A 155 23.04 -0.96 5.37
N ARG A 156 24.06 -1.31 6.16
CA ARG A 156 24.56 -2.69 6.20
C ARG A 156 23.47 -3.68 6.63
N ALA A 157 22.57 -3.26 7.52
CA ALA A 157 21.41 -4.04 7.94
C ALA A 157 20.45 -4.33 6.77
N ASP A 158 20.20 -3.34 5.90
CA ASP A 158 19.33 -3.50 4.73
C ASP A 158 19.89 -4.54 3.77
N TYR A 159 21.20 -4.53 3.52
CA TYR A 159 21.86 -5.54 2.67
C TYR A 159 21.77 -6.95 3.26
N ILE A 160 21.96 -7.10 4.58
CA ILE A 160 21.82 -8.39 5.25
C ILE A 160 20.37 -8.89 5.11
N PHE A 161 19.39 -8.03 5.35
CA PHE A 161 17.96 -8.38 5.21
C PHE A 161 17.59 -8.75 3.77
N LEU A 162 18.10 -8.01 2.78
CA LEU A 162 17.89 -8.28 1.36
C LEU A 162 18.49 -9.64 0.96
N SER A 163 19.69 -9.94 1.44
CA SER A 163 20.34 -11.24 1.21
C SER A 163 19.55 -12.39 1.84
N TYR A 164 19.04 -12.20 3.06
CA TYR A 164 18.20 -13.18 3.75
C TYR A 164 16.91 -13.47 2.97
N ILE A 165 16.19 -12.44 2.52
CA ILE A 165 14.99 -12.59 1.69
C ILE A 165 15.31 -13.32 0.38
N PHE A 166 16.41 -12.96 -0.27
CA PHE A 166 16.81 -13.56 -1.54
C PHE A 166 17.11 -15.06 -1.39
N ILE A 167 17.84 -15.44 -0.34
CA ILE A 167 18.13 -16.85 -0.02
C ILE A 167 16.84 -17.59 0.32
N PHE A 168 15.96 -17.01 1.13
CA PHE A 168 14.67 -17.61 1.49
C PHE A 168 13.78 -17.85 0.25
N MET A 169 13.65 -16.84 -0.63
CA MET A 169 12.92 -16.96 -1.90
C MET A 169 13.54 -18.00 -2.83
N SER A 170 14.86 -17.99 -3.01
CA SER A 170 15.57 -18.94 -3.87
C SER A 170 15.43 -20.38 -3.36
N THR A 171 15.51 -20.58 -2.04
CA THR A 171 15.30 -21.89 -1.41
C THR A 171 13.86 -22.36 -1.60
N GLY A 172 12.87 -21.49 -1.39
CA GLY A 172 11.46 -21.80 -1.64
C GLY A 172 11.17 -22.16 -3.10
N LEU A 173 11.78 -21.43 -4.04
CA LEU A 173 11.68 -21.70 -5.48
C LEU A 173 12.33 -23.05 -5.83
N TYR A 174 13.51 -23.34 -5.29
CA TYR A 174 14.22 -24.61 -5.48
C TYR A 174 13.41 -25.81 -4.97
N LEU A 175 12.83 -25.70 -3.77
CA LEU A 175 11.93 -26.70 -3.21
C LEU A 175 10.64 -26.86 -4.04
N SER A 176 10.15 -25.76 -4.62
CA SER A 176 9.01 -25.79 -5.54
C SER A 176 9.35 -26.52 -6.85
N PHE A 177 10.53 -26.29 -7.43
CA PHE A 177 11.01 -26.97 -8.63
C PHE A 177 11.27 -28.47 -8.43
N ILE A 178 11.66 -28.90 -7.23
CA ILE A 178 11.85 -30.34 -6.88
C ILE A 178 10.52 -31.08 -6.68
N GLY A 179 9.38 -30.38 -6.79
CA GLY A 179 8.05 -31.00 -6.76
C GLY A 179 7.41 -31.06 -5.37
N TYR A 180 8.05 -30.51 -4.34
CA TYR A 180 7.42 -30.30 -3.03
C TYR A 180 6.52 -29.06 -2.98
N GLY A 181 6.49 -28.26 -4.07
CA GLY A 181 5.67 -27.05 -4.18
C GLY A 181 4.48 -27.16 -5.13
N GLY A 182 4.11 -28.37 -5.56
CA GLY A 182 2.78 -28.59 -6.07
C GLY A 182 1.80 -28.39 -4.92
N THR A 183 1.00 -27.33 -4.96
CA THR A 183 -0.26 -27.28 -4.21
C THR A 183 -1.17 -28.37 -4.79
N VAL A 184 -0.86 -29.63 -4.44
CA VAL A 184 -1.38 -30.96 -4.79
C VAL A 184 -2.25 -31.03 -6.05
N PRO A 185 -1.74 -31.67 -7.12
CA PRO A 185 -2.45 -32.83 -7.64
C PRO A 185 -1.47 -33.98 -7.96
N GLY A 186 -1.53 -35.07 -7.20
CA GLY A 186 -0.69 -36.25 -7.47
C GLY A 186 -0.32 -37.13 -6.27
N ILE A 187 -0.78 -36.78 -5.07
CA ILE A 187 -1.13 -37.75 -4.03
C ILE A 187 -2.64 -37.64 -3.86
#